data_AF-A0A2E9TJT7-F1
#
_entry.id   AF-A0A2E9TJT7-F1
#
_cell.length_a   1.000
_cell.length_b   1.000
_cell.length_c   1.000
_cell.angle_alpha   90.00
_cell.angle_beta   90.00
_cell.angle_gamma   90.00
#
_symmetry.space_group_name_H-M   'P 1'
#
loop_
_entity.id
_entity.type
_entity.pdbx_description
1 polymer ?
#
loop_
_entity_poly.entity_id
_entity_poly.type
_entity_poly.pdbx_seq_one_letter_code
_entity_poly.pdbx_strand_id
1 'polypeptide(L)'
;MWFAVLASLASVVLFYLSDRQQRWLKQPLPAMVRLLAVLLLAAATALWILSLGVGVGLFVALWVFVLPAMLLPLMAGHYRDSFQRRVRG
;
A
#
# COMPACT_ATOMS: atom_id res chain seq x y z
N MET A 1 9.46 -3.35 15.80
CA MET A 1 9.58 -3.39 14.32
C MET A 1 8.30 -3.81 13.61
N TRP A 2 7.58 -4.86 14.06
CA TRP A 2 6.32 -5.30 13.42
C TRP A 2 5.28 -4.20 13.22
N PHE A 3 5.14 -3.25 14.16
CA PHE A 3 4.27 -2.09 13.99
C PHE A 3 4.63 -1.20 12.81
N ALA A 4 5.92 -1.00 12.51
CA ALA A 4 6.36 -0.22 11.36
C ALA A 4 5.99 -0.93 10.05
N VAL A 5 6.16 -2.26 10.00
CA VAL A 5 5.73 -3.09 8.87
C VAL A 5 4.22 -2.99 8.67
N LEU A 6 3.42 -3.22 9.72
CA LEU A 6 1.97 -3.16 9.64
C LEU A 6 1.47 -1.77 9.22
N ALA A 7 2.05 -0.70 9.77
CA ALA A 7 1.71 0.67 9.39
C ALA A 7 2.09 0.97 7.93
N SER A 8 3.25 0.51 7.46
CA SER A 8 3.65 0.62 6.04
C SER A 8 2.66 -0.11 5.13
N LEU A 9 2.31 -1.36 5.44
CA LEU A 9 1.38 -2.16 4.64
C LEU A 9 -0.03 -1.57 4.65
N ALA A 10 -0.54 -1.16 5.81
CA ALA A 10 -1.83 -0.52 5.93
C ALA A 10 -1.89 0.79 5.13
N SER A 11 -0.83 1.61 5.20
CA SER A 11 -0.72 2.83 4.40
C SER A 11 -0.83 2.52 2.89
N VAL A 12 -0.07 1.54 2.40
CA VAL A 12 -0.10 1.13 0.99
C VAL A 12 -1.50 0.66 0.57
N VAL A 13 -2.14 -0.20 1.37
CA VAL A 13 -3.49 -0.70 1.09
C VAL A 13 -4.50 0.45 1.04
N LEU A 14 -4.44 1.39 1.98
CA LEU A 14 -5.35 2.54 2.00
C LEU A 14 -5.12 3.47 0.81
N PHE A 15 -3.86 3.73 0.43
CA PHE A 15 -3.56 4.46 -0.80
C PHE A 15 -4.16 3.77 -2.01
N TYR A 16 -3.92 2.46 -2.16
CA TYR A 16 -4.46 1.68 -3.26
C TYR A 16 -6.00 1.74 -3.31
N LEU A 17 -6.69 1.45 -2.21
CA LEU A 17 -8.16 1.41 -2.19
C LEU A 17 -8.83 2.78 -2.38
N SER A 18 -8.13 3.87 -2.04
CA SER A 18 -8.58 5.25 -2.28
C SER A 18 -8.32 5.75 -3.70
N ASP A 19 -7.48 5.05 -4.46
CA ASP A 19 -7.13 5.44 -5.83
C ASP A 19 -8.27 5.15 -6.80
N ARG A 20 -8.46 6.00 -7.81
CA ARG A 20 -9.54 5.80 -8.80
C ARG A 20 -9.27 4.65 -9.77
N GLN A 21 -8.02 4.25 -9.95
CA GLN A 21 -7.56 3.19 -10.85
C GLN A 21 -7.52 1.81 -10.17
N GLN A 22 -7.86 1.74 -8.89
CA GLN A 22 -7.91 0.46 -8.18
C GLN A 22 -9.02 -0.44 -8.72
N ARG A 23 -8.79 -1.74 -8.64
CA ARG A 23 -9.60 -2.74 -9.34
C ARG A 23 -10.36 -3.69 -8.40
N TRP A 24 -10.17 -3.55 -7.09
CA TRP A 24 -10.74 -4.41 -6.05
C TRP A 24 -12.14 -3.97 -5.60
N LEU A 25 -12.38 -2.68 -5.40
CA LEU A 25 -13.70 -2.15 -5.08
C LEU A 25 -14.38 -1.60 -6.32
N LYS A 26 -15.71 -1.56 -6.29
CA LYS A 26 -16.52 -0.90 -7.33
C LYS A 26 -16.41 0.62 -7.28
N GLN A 27 -16.22 1.17 -6.09
CA GLN A 27 -16.04 2.59 -5.84
C GLN A 27 -14.82 2.78 -4.93
N PRO A 28 -13.97 3.78 -5.20
CA PRO A 28 -12.81 4.05 -4.36
C PRO A 28 -13.21 4.52 -2.96
N LEU A 29 -12.34 4.31 -1.98
CA LEU A 29 -12.52 4.87 -0.65
C LEU A 29 -12.51 6.41 -0.69
N PRO A 30 -13.19 7.08 0.25
CA PRO A 30 -13.23 8.54 0.32
C PRO A 30 -11.84 9.15 0.38
N ALA A 31 -11.65 10.34 -0.21
CA ALA A 31 -10.37 11.04 -0.23
C ALA A 31 -9.80 11.31 1.18
N MET A 32 -10.64 11.43 2.20
CA MET A 32 -10.22 11.55 3.61
C MET A 32 -9.36 10.37 4.08
N VAL A 33 -9.58 9.16 3.52
CA VAL A 33 -8.78 7.98 3.84
C VAL A 33 -7.32 8.13 3.38
N ARG A 34 -7.06 8.96 2.36
CA ARG A 34 -5.69 9.28 1.93
C ARG A 34 -4.92 10.02 3.01
N LEU A 35 -5.58 10.87 3.78
CA LEU A 35 -4.95 11.55 4.92
C LEU A 35 -4.50 10.54 5.96
N LEU A 36 -5.36 9.55 6.28
CA LEU A 36 -4.99 8.47 7.19
C LEU A 36 -3.81 7.63 6.65
N ALA A 37 -3.80 7.35 5.35
CA ALA A 37 -2.69 6.65 4.70
C ALA A 37 -1.37 7.43 4.80
N VAL A 38 -1.40 8.76 4.62
CA VAL A 38 -0.23 9.65 4.81
C VAL A 38 0.23 9.64 6.26
N LEU A 39 -0.68 9.75 7.23
CA LEU A 39 -0.35 9.72 8.65
C LEU A 39 0.31 8.39 9.04
N LEU A 40 -0.21 7.27 8.55
CA LEU A 40 0.38 5.96 8.76
C LEU A 40 1.76 5.82 8.11
N LEU A 41 1.95 6.36 6.90
CA LEU A 41 3.25 6.37 6.24
C LEU A 41 4.28 7.17 7.03
N ALA A 42 3.90 8.36 7.49
CA ALA A 42 4.75 9.22 8.32
C ALA A 42 5.13 8.52 9.62
N ALA A 43 4.16 7.92 10.32
CA ALA A 43 4.39 7.16 11.55
C ALA A 43 5.31 5.95 11.31
N ALA A 44 5.06 5.17 10.26
CA ALA A 44 5.90 4.02 9.90
C ALA A 44 7.34 4.46 9.59
N THR A 45 7.50 5.54 8.84
CA THR A 45 8.81 6.10 8.48
C THR A 45 9.58 6.57 9.72
N ALA A 46 8.90 7.27 10.63
CA ALA A 46 9.48 7.66 11.91
C ALA A 46 9.91 6.44 12.74
N LEU A 47 9.09 5.39 12.80
CA LEU A 47 9.43 4.15 13.51
C LEU A 47 10.66 3.45 12.89
N TRP A 48 10.79 3.43 11.56
CA TRP A 48 11.97 2.88 10.88
C TRP A 48 13.23 3.69 11.20
N ILE A 49 13.16 5.02 11.14
CA ILE A 49 14.27 5.93 11.47
C ILE A 49 14.69 5.77 12.94
N LEU A 50 13.73 5.74 13.86
CA LEU A 50 14.01 5.56 15.29
C LEU A 50 14.63 4.19 15.60
N SER A 51 14.33 3.16 14.80
CA SER A 51 14.85 1.81 15.01
C SER A 51 16.21 1.55 14.38
N LEU A 52 16.51 2.17 13.23
CA LEU A 52 17.66 1.84 12.38
C LEU A 52 18.58 3.03 12.07
N GLY A 53 18.25 4.22 12.55
CA GLY A 53 18.89 5.48 12.16
C GLY A 53 18.34 6.02 10.84
N VAL A 54 18.70 7.27 10.51
CA VAL A 54 18.10 8.00 9.38
C VAL A 54 18.36 7.31 8.04
N GLY A 55 19.61 6.98 7.71
CA GLY A 55 19.97 6.42 6.41
C GLY A 55 19.32 5.06 6.15
N VAL A 56 19.61 4.08 7.03
CA VAL A 56 19.07 2.71 6.90
C VAL A 56 17.56 2.70 7.11
N GLY A 57 17.04 3.48 8.06
CA GLY A 57 15.60 3.56 8.33
C GLY A 57 14.81 4.10 7.13
N LEU A 58 15.28 5.19 6.49
CA LEU A 58 14.65 5.69 5.26
C LEU A 58 14.72 4.67 4.13
N PHE A 59 15.88 4.05 3.93
CA PHE A 59 16.04 3.02 2.90
C PHE A 59 15.03 1.88 3.09
N VAL A 60 14.95 1.31 4.30
CA VAL A 60 14.03 0.23 4.61
C VAL A 60 12.57 0.69 4.50
N ALA A 61 12.23 1.88 5.02
CA ALA A 61 10.87 2.42 4.92
C ALA A 61 10.40 2.53 3.46
N LEU A 62 11.26 3.05 2.57
CA LEU A 62 10.97 3.19 1.15
C LEU A 62 10.81 1.82 0.47
N TRP A 63 11.70 0.87 0.73
CA TRP A 63 11.61 -0.47 0.13
C TRP A 63 10.38 -1.26 0.59
N VAL A 64 10.09 -1.24 1.90
CA VAL A 64 8.91 -1.88 2.48
C VAL A 64 7.62 -1.22 1.99
N PHE A 65 7.65 0.05 1.61
CA PHE A 65 6.50 0.74 1.01
C PHE A 65 6.36 0.44 -0.49
N VAL A 66 7.44 0.52 -1.26
CA VAL A 66 7.43 0.41 -2.72
C VAL A 66 7.08 -0.99 -3.19
N LEU A 67 7.64 -2.05 -2.57
CA LEU A 67 7.41 -3.43 -3.03
C LEU A 67 5.91 -3.80 -2.99
N PRO A 68 5.17 -3.61 -1.88
CA PRO A 68 3.73 -3.86 -1.86
C PRO A 68 2.95 -2.90 -2.76
N ALA A 69 3.38 -1.64 -2.89
CA ALA A 69 2.72 -0.66 -3.75
C ALA A 69 2.79 -1.03 -5.24
N MET A 70 3.85 -1.71 -5.65
CA MET A 70 3.96 -2.31 -6.99
C MET A 70 3.18 -3.63 -7.11
N LEU A 71 3.25 -4.48 -6.08
CA LEU A 71 2.63 -5.80 -6.10
C LEU A 71 1.10 -5.75 -6.11
N LEU A 72 0.49 -4.86 -5.34
CA LEU A 72 -0.97 -4.75 -5.22
C LEU A 72 -1.68 -4.52 -6.57
N PRO A 73 -1.30 -3.50 -7.38
CA PRO A 73 -1.87 -3.32 -8.71
C PRO A 73 -1.69 -4.52 -9.64
N LEU A 74 -0.53 -5.19 -9.58
CA LEU A 74 -0.24 -6.37 -10.40
C LEU A 74 -1.15 -7.54 -10.03
N MET A 75 -1.29 -7.83 -8.74
CA MET A 75 -2.19 -8.87 -8.24
C MET A 75 -3.65 -8.56 -8.60
N ALA A 76 -4.07 -7.31 -8.42
CA ALA A 76 -5.41 -6.87 -8.75
C ALA A 76 -5.73 -6.96 -10.24
N GLY A 77 -4.76 -6.62 -11.10
CA GLY A 77 -4.86 -6.80 -12.55
C GLY A 77 -4.99 -8.27 -12.91
N HIS A 78 -4.04 -9.09 -12.46
CA HIS A 78 -4.04 -10.52 -12.75
C HIS A 78 -5.33 -11.21 -12.31
N TYR A 79 -5.81 -10.95 -11.09
CA TYR A 79 -7.03 -11.55 -10.57
C TYR A 79 -8.25 -11.18 -11.42
N ARG A 80 -8.45 -9.88 -11.70
CA ARG A 80 -9.61 -9.41 -12.46
C ARG A 80 -9.62 -9.93 -13.90
N ASP A 81 -8.47 -9.94 -14.56
CA ASP A 81 -8.34 -10.41 -15.94
C ASP A 81 -8.55 -11.93 -16.03
N SER A 82 -8.08 -12.68 -15.03
CA SER A 82 -8.31 -14.14 -14.91
C SER A 82 -9.80 -14.47 -14.77
N PHE A 83 -10.53 -13.70 -13.96
CA PHE A 83 -11.98 -13.89 -13.80
C PHE A 83 -12.74 -13.56 -15.09
N GLN A 84 -12.38 -12.50 -15.80
CA GLN A 84 -13.04 -12.14 -17.06
C GLN A 84 -12.85 -13.17 -18.16
N ARG A 85 -11.69 -13.86 -18.21
CA ARG A 85 -11.46 -14.96 -19.16
C ARG A 85 -12.35 -16.17 -18.88
N ARG A 86 -12.62 -16.48 -17.60
CA ARG A 86 -13.44 -17.64 -17.21
C ARG A 86 -14.94 -17.46 -17.47
N VAL A 87 -15.42 -16.23 -17.60
CA VAL A 87 -16.84 -15.92 -17.89
C VAL A 87 -17.14 -15.92 -19.40
N ARG A 88 -16.12 -15.83 -20.26
CA ARG A 88 -16.28 -15.70 -21.72
C ARG A 88 -16.04 -17.00 -22.52
N GLY A 89 -15.63 -18.09 -21.87
CA GLY A 89 -15.46 -19.41 -22.49
C GLY A 89 -16.50 -20.37 -21.98
#